data_AF-A0A1H3L154-F1
#
_entry.id   AF-A0A1H3L154-F1
#
_cell.length_a   1.000
_cell.length_b   1.000
_cell.length_c   1.000
_cell.angle_alpha   90.00
_cell.angle_beta   90.00
_cell.angle_gamma   90.00
#
_symmetry.space_group_name_H-M   'P 1'
#
loop_
_entity.id
_entity.type
_entity.pdbx_description
1 polymer ?
#
loop_
_entity_poly.entity_id
_entity_poly.type
_entity_poly.pdbx_seq_one_letter_code
_entity_poly.pdbx_strand_id
1 'polypeptide(L)'
;MGQPFPDLKSNATILLQAAQPAMPKLASGKFGLTLTMAVLLHLHPDSEWIFGEMLRVTEGYLVVIGIEKQSNYKVLARQYRQDFESLGAIQIHDVLPTHTTRIFRPR
;
A
#
# COMPACT_ATOMS: atom_id res chain seq x y z
N MET A 1 -14.40 -6.93 32.20
CA MET A 1 -13.72 -7.38 30.97
C MET A 1 -12.87 -6.22 30.45
N GLY A 2 -11.58 -6.43 30.20
CA GLY A 2 -10.68 -5.38 29.68
C GLY A 2 -10.86 -5.20 28.17
N GLN A 3 -10.73 -3.97 27.66
CA GLN A 3 -10.76 -3.73 26.22
C GLN A 3 -9.52 -4.36 25.57
N PRO A 4 -9.67 -5.11 24.46
CA PRO A 4 -8.53 -5.65 23.74
C PRO A 4 -7.71 -4.50 23.11
N PHE A 5 -6.38 -4.64 23.12
CA PHE A 5 -5.40 -3.71 22.52
C PHE A 5 -5.48 -2.24 23.01
N PRO A 6 -5.36 -1.99 24.33
CA PRO A 6 -5.45 -0.64 24.88
C PRO A 6 -4.40 0.32 24.31
N ASP A 7 -3.19 -0.15 24.03
CA ASP A 7 -2.10 0.67 23.47
C ASP A 7 -2.35 1.07 22.01
N LEU A 8 -2.98 0.18 21.24
CA LEU A 8 -3.37 0.49 19.87
C LEU A 8 -4.42 1.60 19.87
N LYS A 9 -5.41 1.50 20.77
CA LYS A 9 -6.46 2.51 20.89
C LYS A 9 -5.91 3.88 21.26
N SER A 10 -4.91 3.95 22.15
CA SER A 10 -4.35 5.23 22.61
C SER A 10 -3.35 5.85 21.64
N ASN A 11 -2.64 5.04 20.85
CA ASN A 11 -1.56 5.52 19.99
C ASN A 11 -1.86 5.49 18.48
N ALA A 12 -2.94 4.82 18.05
CA ALA A 12 -3.29 4.76 16.63
C ALA A 12 -4.22 5.90 16.21
N THR A 13 -3.94 6.47 15.04
CA THR A 13 -4.92 7.26 14.30
C THR A 13 -5.64 6.33 13.32
N ILE A 14 -6.94 6.12 13.53
CA ILE A 14 -7.77 5.26 12.66
C ILE A 14 -8.66 6.14 11.79
N LEU A 15 -8.50 6.01 10.47
CA LEU A 15 -9.36 6.67 9.49
C LEU A 15 -10.37 5.66 8.95
N LEU A 16 -11.62 5.72 9.41
CA LEU A 16 -12.70 4.88 8.92
C LEU A 16 -13.34 5.47 7.66
N GLN A 17 -12.67 5.31 6.52
CA GLN A 17 -13.11 5.79 5.21
C GLN A 17 -12.42 5.03 4.08
N ALA A 18 -12.86 5.25 2.84
CA ALA A 18 -12.15 4.77 1.66
C ALA A 18 -10.77 5.45 1.54
N ALA A 19 -9.79 4.75 0.98
CA ALA A 19 -8.45 5.30 0.78
C ALA A 19 -8.45 6.48 -0.21
N GLN A 20 -9.27 6.41 -1.27
CA GLN A 20 -9.33 7.44 -2.31
C GLN A 20 -9.55 8.87 -1.77
N PRO A 21 -10.58 9.16 -0.96
CA PRO A 21 -10.75 10.50 -0.40
C PRO A 21 -9.76 10.84 0.74
N ALA A 22 -9.05 9.85 1.29
CA ALA A 22 -8.14 10.04 2.41
C ALA A 22 -6.72 10.41 1.95
N MET A 23 -6.20 9.70 0.95
CA MET A 23 -4.81 9.80 0.51
C MET A 23 -4.39 11.23 0.13
N PRO A 24 -5.16 12.01 -0.66
CA PRO A 24 -4.81 13.39 -1.02
C PRO A 24 -4.68 14.35 0.16
N LYS A 25 -5.28 14.02 1.31
CA LYS A 25 -5.26 14.87 2.51
C LYS A 25 -4.05 14.61 3.40
N LEU A 26 -3.30 13.53 3.13
CA LEU A 26 -2.09 13.20 3.88
C LEU A 26 -0.91 14.01 3.34
N ALA A 27 -0.05 14.51 4.23
CA ALA A 27 1.15 15.24 3.83
C ALA A 27 2.15 14.33 3.11
N SER A 28 2.92 14.90 2.18
CA SER A 28 3.99 14.19 1.49
C SER A 28 5.11 13.83 2.48
N GLY A 29 5.72 12.65 2.32
CA GLY A 29 6.79 12.16 3.20
C GLY A 29 6.37 12.01 4.66
N LYS A 30 5.07 11.90 4.97
CA LYS A 30 4.59 11.85 6.35
C LYS A 30 4.97 10.56 7.07
N PHE A 31 5.17 9.47 6.33
CA PHE A 31 5.34 8.13 6.91
C PHE A 31 6.70 7.53 6.53
N GLY A 32 7.52 7.20 7.52
CA GLY A 32 8.76 6.45 7.28
C GLY A 32 8.52 5.04 6.71
N LEU A 33 7.34 4.46 6.94
CA LEU A 33 6.92 3.18 6.39
C LEU A 33 5.43 3.23 6.02
N THR A 34 5.13 2.82 4.80
CA THR A 34 3.76 2.54 4.34
C THR A 34 3.64 1.06 4.03
N LEU A 35 2.58 0.41 4.53
CA LEU A 35 2.33 -1.01 4.35
C LEU A 35 0.93 -1.23 3.79
N THR A 36 0.81 -2.10 2.80
CA THR A 36 -0.47 -2.62 2.31
C THR A 36 -0.42 -4.12 2.16
N MET A 37 -1.53 -4.79 2.46
CA MET A 37 -1.64 -6.24 2.41
C MET A 37 -2.98 -6.66 1.80
N ALA A 38 -2.93 -7.33 0.65
CA ALA A 38 -4.07 -7.90 -0.07
C ALA A 38 -5.22 -6.89 -0.41
N VAL A 39 -4.93 -5.59 -0.44
CA VAL A 39 -5.95 -4.55 -0.75
C VAL A 39 -5.83 -4.04 -2.19
N LEU A 40 -4.63 -3.82 -2.71
CA LEU A 40 -4.44 -3.15 -4.02
C LEU A 40 -4.98 -3.97 -5.20
N LEU A 41 -5.06 -5.28 -5.05
CA LEU A 41 -5.67 -6.20 -6.01
C LEU A 41 -7.18 -5.96 -6.23
N HIS A 42 -7.83 -5.19 -5.35
CA HIS A 42 -9.25 -4.82 -5.46
C HIS A 42 -9.48 -3.42 -6.06
N LEU A 43 -8.41 -2.66 -6.28
CA LEU A 43 -8.51 -1.28 -6.76
C LEU A 43 -8.93 -1.28 -8.23
N HIS A 44 -9.94 -0.51 -8.64
CA HIS A 44 -10.29 -0.38 -10.06
C HIS A 44 -9.13 0.29 -10.84
N PRO A 45 -8.87 -0.03 -12.12
CA PRO A 45 -7.82 0.62 -12.92
C PRO A 45 -7.90 2.16 -12.92
N ASP A 46 -9.11 2.74 -12.95
CA ASP A 46 -9.32 4.19 -12.85
C ASP A 46 -8.83 4.81 -11.52
N SER A 47 -8.53 3.98 -10.52
CA SER A 47 -8.02 4.39 -9.21
C SER A 47 -6.51 4.15 -9.04
N GLU A 48 -5.78 3.73 -10.09
CA GLU A 48 -4.33 3.46 -10.00
C GLU A 48 -3.47 4.67 -9.63
N TRP A 49 -4.00 5.89 -9.77
CA TRP A 49 -3.38 7.11 -9.24
C TRP A 49 -3.05 7.03 -7.74
N ILE A 50 -3.73 6.16 -6.98
CA ILE A 50 -3.43 5.88 -5.58
C ILE A 50 -2.01 5.37 -5.38
N PHE A 51 -1.42 4.66 -6.34
CA PHE A 51 -0.03 4.20 -6.22
C PHE A 51 0.95 5.38 -6.14
N GLY A 52 0.68 6.45 -6.90
CA GLY A 52 1.45 7.70 -6.81
C GLY A 52 1.28 8.37 -5.45
N GLU A 53 0.05 8.41 -4.93
CA GLU A 53 -0.20 8.94 -3.59
C GLU A 53 0.47 8.12 -2.48
N MET A 54 0.51 6.80 -2.61
CA MET A 54 1.22 5.93 -1.67
C MET A 54 2.71 6.25 -1.66
N LEU A 55 3.34 6.45 -2.82
CA LEU A 55 4.73 6.89 -2.88
C LEU A 55 4.90 8.29 -2.28
N ARG A 56 4.01 9.23 -2.64
CA ARG A 56 4.06 10.62 -2.16
C ARG A 56 4.06 10.73 -0.65
N VAL A 57 3.22 9.96 0.04
CA VAL A 57 3.12 10.02 1.51
C VAL A 57 4.22 9.24 2.23
N THR A 58 4.98 8.42 1.50
CA THR A 58 6.04 7.57 2.05
C THR A 58 7.39 8.27 1.96
N GLU A 59 8.09 8.40 3.08
CA GLU A 59 9.46 8.92 3.15
C GLU A 59 10.49 7.79 3.01
N GLY A 60 10.30 6.68 3.72
CA GLY A 60 11.29 5.59 3.79
C GLY A 60 10.97 4.44 2.85
N TYR A 61 10.08 3.54 3.28
CA TYR A 61 9.79 2.31 2.56
C TYR A 61 8.30 2.10 2.32
N LEU A 62 7.97 1.62 1.13
CA LEU A 62 6.65 1.10 0.79
C LEU A 62 6.73 -0.42 0.69
N VAL A 63 5.94 -1.12 1.52
CA VAL A 63 5.83 -2.58 1.51
C VAL A 63 4.48 -2.98 0.95
N VAL A 64 4.50 -3.79 -0.10
CA VAL A 64 3.31 -4.29 -0.79
C VAL A 64 3.29 -5.80 -0.65
N ILE A 65 2.28 -6.32 0.03
CA ILE A 65 2.04 -7.76 0.16
C ILE A 65 0.75 -8.07 -0.61
N GLY A 66 0.83 -8.93 -1.61
CA GLY A 66 -0.35 -9.27 -2.42
C GLY A 66 -0.12 -10.38 -3.41
N ILE A 67 -1.15 -10.67 -4.20
CA ILE A 67 -1.09 -11.59 -5.34
C ILE A 67 -1.01 -10.77 -6.63
N GLU A 68 -0.23 -11.28 -7.59
CA GLU A 68 -0.01 -10.61 -8.88
C GLU A 68 -0.57 -11.40 -10.05
N LYS A 69 -0.53 -12.74 -9.97
CA LYS A 69 -0.80 -13.64 -11.09
C LYS A 69 -2.22 -14.22 -11.13
N GLN A 70 -3.05 -13.90 -10.14
CA GLN A 70 -4.41 -14.42 -10.06
C GLN A 70 -5.39 -13.32 -10.44
N SER A 71 -6.47 -13.70 -11.12
CA SER A 71 -7.55 -12.79 -11.48
C SER A 71 -8.91 -13.47 -11.34
N ASN A 72 -9.89 -12.72 -10.84
CA ASN A 72 -11.30 -13.08 -10.84
C ASN A 72 -12.15 -11.79 -10.75
N TYR A 73 -13.45 -11.91 -10.60
CA TYR A 73 -14.37 -10.74 -10.57
C TYR A 73 -14.09 -9.72 -9.45
N LYS A 74 -13.34 -10.09 -8.40
CA LYS A 74 -12.92 -9.21 -7.30
C LYS A 74 -11.42 -8.94 -7.26
N VAL A 75 -10.63 -9.74 -7.97
CA VAL A 75 -9.16 -9.72 -7.91
C VAL A 75 -8.64 -9.37 -9.28
N LEU A 76 -7.93 -8.26 -9.38
CA LEU A 76 -7.24 -7.86 -10.58
C LEU A 76 -5.78 -8.30 -10.49
N ALA A 77 -5.28 -8.92 -11.55
CA ALA A 77 -3.86 -9.21 -11.68
C ALA A 77 -3.07 -7.88 -11.68
N ARG A 78 -1.87 -7.91 -11.09
CA ARG A 78 -1.05 -6.71 -10.86
C ARG A 78 0.39 -6.97 -11.23
N GLN A 79 1.10 -5.89 -11.55
CA GLN A 79 2.53 -5.91 -11.82
C GLN A 79 3.19 -4.85 -10.96
N TYR A 80 3.13 -5.02 -9.63
CA TYR A 80 3.50 -3.96 -8.68
C TYR A 80 4.89 -3.40 -8.93
N ARG A 81 5.83 -4.23 -9.39
CA ARG A 81 7.14 -3.71 -9.83
C ARG A 81 7.01 -2.62 -10.89
N GLN A 82 6.33 -2.92 -11.99
CA GLN A 82 6.12 -1.97 -13.07
C GLN A 82 5.27 -0.78 -12.62
N ASP A 83 4.20 -1.04 -11.88
CA ASP A 83 3.27 -0.02 -11.40
C ASP A 83 4.01 1.04 -10.56
N PHE A 84 4.88 0.63 -9.63
CA PHE A 84 5.62 1.56 -8.77
C PHE A 84 6.92 2.09 -9.40
N GLU A 85 7.66 1.28 -10.16
CA GLU A 85 8.90 1.76 -10.83
C GLU A 85 8.59 2.80 -11.92
N SER A 86 7.44 2.69 -12.61
CA SER A 86 6.99 3.69 -13.58
C SER A 86 6.73 5.07 -12.96
N LEU A 87 6.43 5.09 -11.66
CA LEU A 87 6.21 6.30 -10.86
C LEU A 87 7.49 6.80 -10.16
N GLY A 88 8.64 6.21 -10.48
CA GLY A 88 9.95 6.65 -10.00
C GLY A 88 10.44 5.97 -8.73
N ALA A 89 9.69 5.05 -8.13
CA ALA A 89 10.19 4.24 -7.03
C ALA A 89 11.23 3.22 -7.50
N ILE A 90 12.04 2.71 -6.58
CA ILE A 90 13.01 1.64 -6.85
C ILE A 90 12.63 0.43 -5.99
N GLN A 91 12.42 -0.74 -6.62
CA GLN A 91 12.29 -1.97 -5.86
C GLN A 91 13.65 -2.36 -5.27
N ILE A 92 13.71 -2.55 -3.96
CA ILE A 92 14.94 -2.90 -3.23
C ILE A 92 14.93 -4.34 -2.70
N HIS A 93 13.75 -4.95 -2.61
CA HIS A 93 13.62 -6.32 -2.14
C HIS A 93 12.33 -6.96 -2.65
N ASP A 94 12.35 -8.29 -2.80
CA ASP A 94 11.18 -9.11 -3.05
C ASP A 94 11.29 -10.46 -2.36
N VAL A 95 10.14 -10.97 -1.92
CA VAL A 95 9.99 -12.31 -1.34
C VAL A 95 8.82 -12.97 -2.05
N LEU A 96 9.10 -14.08 -2.75
CA LEU A 96 8.18 -14.73 -3.70
C LEU A 96 7.69 -16.16 -3.30
N PRO A 97 7.32 -16.48 -2.03
CA PRO A 97 6.46 -17.64 -1.78
C PRO A 97 5.00 -17.28 -2.15
N THR A 98 4.01 -18.08 -1.72
CA THR A 98 2.59 -18.03 -2.15
C THR A 98 1.91 -16.64 -2.22
N HIS A 99 2.44 -15.62 -1.53
CA HIS A 99 2.09 -14.22 -1.70
C HIS A 99 3.33 -13.40 -2.08
N THR A 100 3.21 -12.59 -3.12
CA THR A 100 4.28 -11.68 -3.56
C THR A 100 4.41 -10.54 -2.56
N THR A 101 5.58 -10.45 -1.91
CA THR A 101 5.99 -9.28 -1.14
C THR A 101 6.99 -8.49 -1.96
N ARG A 102 6.77 -7.18 -2.11
CA ARG A 102 7.73 -6.25 -2.72
C ARG A 102 7.97 -5.08 -1.79
N ILE A 103 9.22 -4.64 -1.71
CA ILE A 103 9.64 -3.47 -0.94
C ILE A 103 10.21 -2.45 -1.92
N PHE A 104 9.69 -1.23 -1.83
CA PHE A 104 10.07 -0.10 -2.66
C PHE A 104 10.62 1.03 -1.80
N ARG A 105 11.55 1.79 -2.38
CA ARG A 105 12.00 3.08 -1.85
C ARG A 105 11.51 4.19 -2.78
N PRO A 106 10.72 5.17 -2.29
CA PRO A 106 10.40 6.39 -3.04
C PRO A 106 11.68 7.17 -3.36
N ARG A 107 11.66 7.95 -4.45
CA ARG A 107 12.77 8.85 -4.82
C ARG A 107 12.70 10.17 -4.08
#